data_AF-A0A661B167-F1
#
_entry.id   AF-A0A661B167-F1
#
_cell.length_a   1.000
_cell.length_b   1.000
_cell.length_c   1.000
_cell.angle_alpha   90.00
_cell.angle_beta   90.00
_cell.angle_gamma   90.00
#
_symmetry.space_group_name_H-M   'P 1'
#
loop_
_entity.id
_entity.type
_entity.pdbx_description
1 polymer ?
#
loop_
_entity_poly.entity_id
_entity_poly.type
_entity_poly.pdbx_seq_one_letter_code
_entity_poly.pdbx_strand_id
1 'polypeptide(L)'
;MLGFCFKNQQRICPRCGTRKLYKLVDKRYRCSRCDYTFHGRTGRLINNGNLSYGQWLRIIKLFELELSTRKIAAQLSMSYNAVYRAVNTIRVAILANADYADILLGGETGSVK
;
A
#
# COMPACT_ATOMS: atom_id res chain seq x y z
N MET A 1 0.92 -17.60 0.82
CA MET A 1 0.98 -16.13 0.54
C MET A 1 1.55 -15.29 1.71
N LEU A 2 2.45 -15.80 2.57
CA LEU A 2 3.16 -14.97 3.56
C LEU A 2 4.59 -14.63 3.13
N GLY A 3 5.11 -15.31 2.10
CA GLY A 3 6.51 -15.25 1.71
C GLY A 3 7.01 -13.91 1.19
N PHE A 4 6.15 -13.12 0.55
CA PHE A 4 6.55 -11.87 -0.11
C PHE A 4 6.37 -10.62 0.76
N CYS A 5 5.54 -10.68 1.79
CA CYS A 5 5.21 -9.48 2.56
C CYS A 5 6.15 -9.26 3.74
N PHE A 6 6.71 -10.31 4.33
CA PHE A 6 7.53 -10.19 5.53
C PHE A 6 8.94 -10.70 5.29
N LYS A 7 9.94 -10.02 5.85
CA LYS A 7 11.33 -10.47 5.84
C LYS A 7 11.38 -11.89 6.41
N ASN A 8 11.95 -12.83 5.65
CA ASN A 8 12.02 -14.26 5.99
C ASN A 8 10.65 -14.93 6.16
N GLN A 9 9.59 -14.41 5.53
CA GLN A 9 8.23 -14.94 5.59
C GLN A 9 7.60 -14.92 7.00
N GLN A 10 8.21 -14.22 7.96
CA GLN A 10 7.79 -14.19 9.36
C GLN A 10 7.06 -12.89 9.70
N ARG A 11 5.85 -12.99 10.25
CA ARG A 11 5.12 -11.80 10.72
C ARG A 11 5.87 -11.16 11.89
N ILE A 12 6.21 -9.89 11.74
CA ILE A 12 6.86 -9.07 12.77
C ILE A 12 6.02 -7.84 13.07
N CYS A 13 6.09 -7.36 14.31
CA CYS A 13 5.51 -6.07 14.66
C CYS A 13 6.21 -4.95 13.87
N PRO A 14 5.49 -4.09 13.14
CA PRO A 14 6.10 -3.00 12.38
C PRO A 14 6.69 -1.89 13.27
N ARG A 15 6.30 -1.81 14.55
CA ARG A 15 6.78 -0.80 15.50
C ARG A 15 8.02 -1.23 16.26
N CYS A 16 8.07 -2.48 16.76
CA CYS A 16 9.14 -2.94 17.66
C CYS A 16 9.86 -4.22 17.20
N GLY A 17 9.52 -4.77 16.03
CA GLY A 17 10.17 -5.96 15.47
C GLY A 17 9.85 -7.29 16.17
N THR A 18 9.08 -7.28 17.26
CA THR A 18 8.75 -8.49 18.02
C THR A 18 7.92 -9.49 17.18
N ARG A 19 8.25 -10.79 17.29
CA ARG A 19 7.59 -11.90 16.58
C ARG A 19 6.39 -12.51 17.31
N LYS A 20 6.31 -12.34 18.64
CA LYS A 20 5.18 -12.80 19.44
C LYS A 20 3.98 -11.87 19.22
N LEU A 21 2.97 -12.38 18.53
CA LEU A 21 1.80 -11.64 18.07
C LEU A 21 0.52 -12.41 18.44
N TYR A 22 -0.47 -11.72 18.99
CA TYR A 22 -1.80 -12.26 19.23
C TYR A 22 -2.71 -11.96 18.05
N LYS A 23 -3.41 -12.97 17.53
CA LYS A 23 -4.39 -12.79 16.45
C LYS A 23 -5.72 -12.35 17.06
N LEU A 24 -6.27 -11.24 16.57
CA LEU A 24 -7.57 -10.72 16.98
C LEU A 24 -8.67 -11.28 16.09
N VAL A 25 -9.91 -11.20 16.58
CA VAL A 25 -11.13 -11.71 15.93
C VAL A 25 -11.35 -11.06 14.55
N ASP A 26 -10.99 -9.78 14.42
CA ASP A 26 -11.12 -8.97 13.20
C ASP A 26 -9.97 -9.13 12.20
N LYS A 27 -9.18 -10.21 12.32
CA LYS A 27 -8.02 -10.52 11.46
C LYS A 27 -6.85 -9.53 11.62
N ARG A 28 -6.86 -8.66 12.64
CA ARG A 28 -5.69 -7.87 13.06
C ARG A 28 -4.77 -8.69 13.97
N TYR A 29 -3.60 -8.13 14.24
CA TYR A 29 -2.55 -8.68 15.09
C TYR A 29 -2.20 -7.65 16.15
N ARG A 30 -2.09 -8.07 17.41
CA ARG A 30 -1.59 -7.25 18.51
C ARG A 30 -0.21 -7.73 18.93
N CYS A 31 0.73 -6.81 19.02
CA CYS A 31 2.07 -7.12 19.51
C CYS A 31 2.04 -7.40 21.01
N SER A 32 2.74 -8.45 21.47
CA SER A 32 2.84 -8.76 22.89
C SER A 32 3.79 -7.85 23.68
N ARG A 33 4.61 -7.02 23.00
CA ARG A 33 5.62 -6.15 23.63
C ARG A 33 5.16 -4.69 23.71
N CYS A 34 4.66 -4.14 22.61
CA CYS A 34 4.31 -2.71 22.51
C CYS A 34 2.81 -2.45 22.34
N ASP A 35 1.98 -3.49 22.45
CA ASP A 35 0.52 -3.44 22.30
C ASP A 35 -0.02 -2.90 20.97
N TYR A 36 0.86 -2.56 20.03
CA TYR A 36 0.47 -2.03 18.74
C TYR A 36 -0.36 -3.05 17.97
N THR A 37 -1.53 -2.60 17.51
CA THR A 37 -2.47 -3.41 16.73
C THR A 37 -2.34 -3.05 15.25
N PHE A 38 -2.09 -4.04 14.40
CA PHE A 38 -1.84 -3.86 12.97
C PHE A 38 -2.48 -4.97 12.13
N HIS A 39 -2.66 -4.71 10.85
CA HIS A 39 -3.11 -5.69 9.86
C HIS A 39 -2.03 -5.91 8.80
N GLY A 40 -2.21 -6.86 7.89
CA GLY A 40 -1.17 -7.24 6.92
C GLY A 40 -0.71 -6.13 5.96
N ARG A 41 -1.49 -5.05 5.83
CA ARG A 41 -1.18 -3.89 4.97
C ARG A 41 -0.57 -2.72 5.74
N THR A 42 -0.55 -2.76 7.08
CA THR A 42 -0.03 -1.64 7.89
C THR A 42 1.42 -1.31 7.49
N GLY A 43 1.70 -0.01 7.31
CA GLY A 43 3.02 0.48 6.89
C GLY A 43 3.35 0.28 5.41
N ARG A 44 2.36 -0.03 4.56
CA ARG A 44 2.56 -0.21 3.11
C ARG A 44 1.75 0.77 2.29
N LEU A 45 2.22 1.07 1.09
CA LEU A 45 1.51 1.91 0.11
C LEU A 45 0.10 1.39 -0.19
N ILE A 46 -0.09 0.06 -0.29
CA ILE A 46 -1.40 -0.58 -0.51
C ILE A 46 -2.40 -0.42 0.66
N ASN A 47 -1.98 0.18 1.77
CA ASN A 47 -2.87 0.62 2.84
C ASN A 47 -3.57 1.94 2.54
N ASN A 48 -3.22 2.59 1.42
CA ASN A 48 -3.85 3.83 1.02
C ASN A 48 -5.24 3.54 0.44
N GLY A 49 -6.26 3.71 1.27
CA GLY A 49 -7.66 3.50 0.93
C GLY A 49 -8.24 2.17 1.39
N ASN A 50 -9.57 2.10 1.47
CA ASN A 50 -10.31 0.93 1.93
C ASN A 50 -10.53 -0.10 0.80
N LEU A 51 -9.44 -0.49 0.13
CA LEU A 51 -9.48 -1.45 -0.97
C LEU A 51 -9.04 -2.85 -0.52
N SER A 52 -9.80 -3.86 -0.93
CA SER A 52 -9.41 -5.27 -0.78
C SER A 52 -8.23 -5.63 -1.68
N TYR A 53 -7.54 -6.74 -1.37
CA TYR A 53 -6.47 -7.25 -2.23
C TYR A 53 -6.94 -7.55 -3.65
N GLY A 54 -8.17 -8.07 -3.82
CA GLY A 54 -8.75 -8.34 -5.13
C GLY A 54 -9.01 -7.06 -5.93
N GLN A 55 -9.48 -5.99 -5.29
CA GLN A 55 -9.63 -4.69 -5.93
C GLN A 55 -8.27 -4.13 -6.39
N TRP A 56 -7.23 -4.22 -5.55
CA TRP A 56 -5.88 -3.81 -5.94
C TRP A 56 -5.37 -4.55 -7.17
N LEU A 57 -5.52 -5.88 -7.22
CA LEU A 57 -5.10 -6.68 -8.37
C LEU A 57 -5.81 -6.27 -9.66
N ARG A 58 -7.12 -6.02 -9.60
CA ARG A 58 -7.89 -5.55 -10.75
C ARG A 58 -7.44 -4.15 -11.19
N ILE A 59 -7.23 -3.22 -10.26
CA ILE A 59 -6.76 -1.87 -10.59
C ILE A 59 -5.37 -1.92 -11.22
N ILE A 60 -4.44 -2.73 -10.68
CA ILE A 60 -3.10 -2.91 -11.25
C ILE A 60 -3.21 -3.46 -12.67
N LYS A 61 -4.07 -4.46 -12.90
CA LYS A 61 -4.25 -5.02 -14.24
C LYS A 61 -4.78 -3.98 -15.24
N LEU A 62 -5.74 -3.15 -14.83
CA LEU A 62 -6.27 -2.12 -15.71
C LEU A 62 -5.29 -0.95 -15.91
N PHE A 63 -4.46 -0.66 -14.91
CA PHE A 63 -3.37 0.30 -15.03
C PHE A 63 -2.29 -0.19 -16.01
N GLU A 64 -1.93 -1.48 -15.96
CA GLU A 64 -1.02 -2.12 -16.94
C GLU A 64 -1.56 -2.02 -18.37
N LEU A 65 -2.89 -2.09 -18.55
CA LEU A 65 -3.57 -1.90 -19.85
C LEU A 65 -3.73 -0.42 -20.25
N GLU A 66 -3.02 0.50 -19.58
CA GLU A 66 -3.01 1.95 -19.83
C GLU A 66 -4.40 2.61 -19.82
N LEU A 67 -5.35 2.03 -19.08
CA LEU A 67 -6.69 2.60 -18.97
C LEU A 67 -6.68 3.86 -18.10
N SER A 68 -7.47 4.85 -18.52
CA SER A 68 -7.66 6.06 -17.74
C SER A 68 -8.38 5.77 -16.42
N THR A 69 -8.10 6.56 -15.38
CA THR A 69 -8.74 6.44 -14.05
C THR A 69 -10.26 6.45 -14.12
N ARG A 70 -10.85 7.22 -15.05
CA ARG A 70 -12.31 7.23 -15.29
C ARG A 70 -12.81 5.89 -15.84
N LYS A 71 -12.13 5.29 -16.83
CA LYS A 71 -12.49 3.98 -17.39
C LYS A 71 -12.37 2.88 -16.34
N ILE A 72 -11.31 2.91 -15.53
CA ILE A 72 -11.11 1.97 -14.42
C ILE A 72 -12.24 2.09 -13.39
N ALA A 73 -12.61 3.31 -13.00
CA ALA A 73 -13.70 3.55 -12.06
C ALA A 73 -15.05 3.02 -12.58
N ALA A 74 -15.34 3.23 -13.86
CA ALA A 74 -16.54 2.71 -14.50
C ALA A 74 -16.56 1.16 -14.53
N GLN A 75 -15.47 0.53 -14.99
CA GLN A 75 -15.38 -0.93 -15.10
C GLN A 75 -15.42 -1.67 -13.77
N LEU A 76 -14.89 -1.07 -12.71
CA LEU A 76 -14.89 -1.68 -11.37
C LEU A 76 -16.08 -1.26 -10.50
N SER A 77 -16.96 -0.40 -11.02
CA SER A 77 -18.07 0.20 -10.27
C SER A 77 -17.60 0.83 -8.94
N MET A 78 -16.48 1.55 -9.00
CA MET A 78 -15.83 2.19 -7.87
C MET A 78 -15.90 3.71 -7.98
N SER A 79 -15.82 4.42 -6.85
CA SER A 79 -15.75 5.87 -6.90
C SER A 79 -14.46 6.33 -7.58
N TYR A 80 -14.56 7.40 -8.39
CA TYR A 80 -13.42 7.98 -9.07
C TYR A 80 -12.27 8.30 -8.09
N ASN A 81 -12.61 8.88 -6.94
CA ASN A 81 -11.63 9.24 -5.92
C ASN A 81 -10.86 8.03 -5.36
N ALA A 82 -11.53 6.89 -5.16
CA ALA A 82 -10.87 5.68 -4.69
C ALA A 82 -9.89 5.13 -5.73
N VAL A 83 -10.30 5.08 -7.00
CA VAL A 83 -9.46 4.62 -8.11
C VAL A 83 -8.30 5.59 -8.35
N TYR A 84 -8.56 6.90 -8.32
CA TYR A 84 -7.54 7.93 -8.49
C TYR A 84 -6.44 7.80 -7.42
N ARG A 85 -6.81 7.65 -6.15
CA ARG A 85 -5.84 7.43 -5.06
C ARG A 85 -5.06 6.14 -5.25
N ALA A 86 -5.72 5.07 -5.66
CA ALA A 86 -5.06 3.78 -5.91
C ALA A 86 -4.06 3.86 -7.06
N VAL A 87 -4.45 4.44 -8.20
CA VAL A 87 -3.56 4.64 -9.35
C VAL A 87 -2.41 5.58 -8.99
N ASN A 88 -2.66 6.66 -8.26
CA ASN A 88 -1.58 7.54 -7.81
C ASN A 88 -0.59 6.81 -6.89
N THR A 89 -1.09 5.94 -6.02
CA THR A 89 -0.26 5.08 -5.16
C THR A 89 0.63 4.14 -5.99
N ILE A 90 0.12 3.59 -7.09
CA ILE A 90 0.91 2.76 -8.02
C ILE A 90 2.04 3.59 -8.64
N ARG A 91 1.74 4.80 -9.14
CA ARG A 91 2.74 5.70 -9.72
C ARG A 91 3.84 6.06 -8.72
N VAL A 92 3.45 6.46 -7.51
CA VAL A 92 4.40 6.77 -6.43
C VAL A 92 5.23 5.54 -6.05
N ALA A 93 4.63 4.34 -6.02
CA ALA A 93 5.37 3.11 -5.77
C ALA A 93 6.44 2.86 -6.85
N ILE A 94 6.11 3.07 -8.12
CA ILE A 94 7.07 2.95 -9.24
C ILE A 94 8.18 3.98 -9.09
N LEU A 95 7.81 5.26 -8.87
CA LEU A 95 8.78 6.35 -8.71
C LEU A 95 9.72 6.11 -7.53
N ALA A 96 9.22 5.65 -6.39
CA ALA A 96 10.04 5.38 -5.20
C ALA A 96 11.03 4.22 -5.38
N ASN A 97 10.87 3.39 -6.43
CA ASN A 97 11.82 2.33 -6.79
C ASN A 97 12.65 2.69 -8.04
N ALA A 98 12.49 3.89 -8.60
CA ALA A 98 13.31 4.35 -9.71
C ALA A 98 14.62 4.95 -9.19
N ASP A 99 15.72 4.70 -9.89
CA ASP A 99 17.07 5.16 -9.50
C ASP A 99 17.20 6.70 -9.43
N TYR A 100 16.25 7.42 -10.02
CA TYR A 100 16.18 8.89 -10.05
C TYR A 100 14.99 9.45 -9.25
N ALA A 101 14.45 8.70 -8.28
CA ALA A 101 13.34 9.15 -7.44
C ALA A 101 13.58 10.55 -6.85
N ASP A 102 14.81 10.82 -6.42
CA ASP A 102 15.24 12.06 -5.79
C ASP A 102 15.14 13.26 -6.74
N ILE A 103 15.43 13.04 -8.03
CA ILE A 103 15.36 14.07 -9.08
C ILE A 103 13.91 14.35 -9.46
N LEU A 104 13.08 13.29 -9.55
CA LEU A 104 11.67 13.39 -9.92
C LEU A 104 10.79 13.95 -8.80
N LEU A 105 11.16 13.75 -7.54
CA LEU A 105 10.45 14.26 -6.37
C LEU A 105 11.03 15.59 -5.83
N GLY A 106 12.20 16.02 -6.32
CA GLY A 106 12.86 17.27 -5.94
C GLY A 106 12.43 18.50 -6.75
N GLY A 107 11.59 18.32 -7.77
CA GLY A 107 10.97 19.42 -8.52
C GLY A 107 9.70 19.92 -7.81
N GLU A 108 9.72 21.20 -7.43
CA GLU A 108 8.67 22.01 -6.77
C GLU A 108 8.24 21.67 -5.33
N THR A 109 9.16 21.85 -4.37
CA THR A 109 8.85 22.75 -3.24
C THR A 109 9.92 23.83 -3.17
N GLY A 110 9.51 25.09 -3.35
CA GLY A 110 10.39 26.23 -3.16
C GLY A 110 11.12 26.18 -1.82
N SER A 111 12.35 26.68 -1.83
CA SER A 111 13.18 27.00 -0.67
C SER A 111 12.36 27.40 0.56
N VAL A 112 12.48 26.64 1.66
CA VAL A 112 12.66 27.19 3.02
C VAL A 112 13.35 26.14 3.91
N LYS A 113 14.68 26.13 3.90
CA LYS A 113 15.55 26.51 5.03
C LYS A 113 17.01 26.30 4.64
#